data_AF-A0A438LX39-F1
#
_entry.id   AF-A0A438LX39-F1
#
_cell.length_a   1.000
_cell.length_b   1.000
_cell.length_c   1.000
_cell.angle_alpha   90.00
_cell.angle_beta   90.00
_cell.angle_gamma   90.00
#
_symmetry.space_group_name_H-M   'P 1'
#
loop_
_entity.id
_entity.type
_entity.pdbx_description
1 polymer ?
#
loop_
_entity_poly.entity_id
_entity_poly.type
_entity_poly.pdbx_seq_one_letter_code
_entity_poly.pdbx_strand_id
1 'polypeptide(L)'
;MNLPNTMSPVLAGLADTVLQPGFRGTTLPDWVRRRLAAGLGGIALYSRNIGINGQISELTAAIRAENPHVVIALDEEGGDVTRLEAFTGSSRPGNLALGAADDTTLTRAVAEGIGRDLAAAGVTLNYAPVVDLDSDLDNPVVGTRAFGSDPELVARHAAAWVTGLQSAGVAACAKHFPGHGATAVDSHDALPTITCSAAEIAATALIPYRAAIAAGVRAIMTGHLLVPAYDTESPATMSRRLMVDLLRRELGFDGLIVTDGIEMPAVSATYGLGGTAVRALAAGADAICVGGENATPGVVGLLRNSIVAAVTDGTLPEERLAEAAARVRALAEWTTARPGTERAPTTPASPNDKPITLLPTHLPQPAPLPPGPLPPDAQPPGALPSDLPPATALPTEPLPTAPLPTDALTTGPLPTVAAIAGGAGEWAAAVRGREPGTPAHDGAAEPADAVRAPWNGTASADSAPERADAVRVLWDGAAERAVAERALRVTVNRRPGPSGPPHVIELDAPTNLAIDPNTPWGLAAPLSELLPGTTSIRLAEPGTAELAAAADAGTGRALVVVARTGFRHAWLPTALSLLLDRRPDSIVVELGVPGRDHPGAVHVATFSGTALCGRIAAAAIANLISS
;
A
#
# COMPACT_ATOMS: atom_id res chain seq x y z
N MET A 1 30.67 -38.17 -16.50
CA MET A 1 31.08 -37.34 -15.35
C MET A 1 30.88 -35.90 -15.79
N ASN A 2 29.67 -35.36 -15.62
CA ASN A 2 29.34 -33.99 -16.01
C ASN A 2 29.77 -33.05 -14.88
N LEU A 3 30.59 -32.06 -15.22
CA LEU A 3 30.99 -30.98 -14.31
C LEU A 3 29.75 -30.24 -13.78
N PRO A 4 29.77 -29.72 -12.54
CA PRO A 4 28.65 -28.97 -12.00
C PRO A 4 28.40 -27.71 -12.83
N ASN A 5 27.15 -27.56 -13.25
CA ASN A 5 26.61 -26.44 -14.02
C ASN A 5 26.96 -25.12 -13.31
N THR A 6 28.02 -24.46 -13.73
CA THR A 6 28.38 -23.15 -13.19
C THR A 6 27.41 -22.16 -13.83
N MET A 7 26.53 -21.54 -13.03
CA MET A 7 25.55 -20.58 -13.54
C MET A 7 26.26 -19.50 -14.36
N SER A 8 25.81 -19.26 -15.60
CA SER A 8 26.32 -18.20 -16.44
C SER A 8 26.24 -16.85 -15.69
N PRO A 9 27.36 -16.15 -15.43
CA PRO A 9 27.36 -14.88 -14.70
C PRO A 9 26.44 -13.84 -15.33
N VAL A 10 26.29 -13.88 -16.66
CA VAL A 10 25.41 -12.98 -17.43
C VAL A 10 23.94 -13.23 -17.09
N LEU A 11 23.47 -14.48 -17.19
CA LEU A 11 22.08 -14.84 -16.86
C LEU A 11 21.76 -14.52 -15.41
N ALA A 12 22.73 -14.76 -14.54
CA ALA A 12 22.62 -14.52 -13.12
C ALA A 12 22.44 -13.02 -12.81
N GLY A 13 23.16 -12.14 -13.51
CA GLY A 13 22.99 -10.68 -13.42
C GLY A 13 21.69 -10.18 -14.03
N LEU A 14 21.22 -10.77 -15.14
CA LEU A 14 19.91 -10.45 -15.71
C LEU A 14 18.77 -10.82 -14.75
N ALA A 15 18.85 -12.00 -14.13
CA ALA A 15 17.90 -12.42 -13.10
C ALA A 15 17.92 -11.48 -11.89
N ASP A 16 19.10 -11.06 -11.40
CA ASP A 16 19.20 -10.08 -10.31
C ASP A 16 18.61 -8.70 -10.72
N THR A 17 18.69 -8.32 -11.99
CA THR A 17 18.16 -7.02 -12.47
C THR A 17 16.63 -6.94 -12.35
N VAL A 18 15.90 -8.03 -12.56
CA VAL A 18 14.42 -8.02 -12.59
C VAL A 18 13.77 -8.22 -11.21
N LEU A 19 14.55 -8.37 -10.15
CA LEU A 19 14.02 -8.61 -8.80
C LEU A 19 13.96 -7.32 -7.98
N GLN A 20 12.86 -7.16 -7.22
CA GLN A 20 12.66 -6.08 -6.25
C GLN A 20 12.36 -6.65 -4.86
N PRO A 21 13.35 -7.27 -4.20
CA PRO A 21 13.16 -7.83 -2.87
C PRO A 21 13.09 -6.75 -1.78
N GLY A 22 12.35 -7.05 -0.72
CA GLY A 22 12.46 -6.34 0.55
C GLY A 22 13.51 -6.95 1.50
N PHE A 23 13.76 -6.26 2.61
CA PHE A 23 14.56 -6.77 3.73
C PHE A 23 13.98 -6.30 5.07
N ARG A 24 14.48 -6.86 6.19
CA ARG A 24 14.08 -6.46 7.55
C ARG A 24 15.08 -5.47 8.15
N GLY A 25 14.56 -4.56 8.97
CA GLY A 25 15.35 -3.56 9.70
C GLY A 25 15.50 -2.24 8.96
N THR A 26 16.05 -1.26 9.68
CA THR A 26 16.23 0.14 9.27
C THR A 26 17.64 0.44 8.78
N THR A 27 18.50 -0.58 8.63
CA THR A 27 19.87 -0.41 8.11
C THR A 27 20.12 -1.41 7.00
N LEU A 28 21.04 -1.09 6.08
CA LEU A 28 21.33 -1.93 4.91
C LEU A 28 22.02 -3.24 5.34
N PRO A 29 21.33 -4.41 5.23
CA PRO A 29 21.93 -5.67 5.63
C PRO A 29 23.03 -6.10 4.67
N ASP A 30 24.07 -6.74 5.20
CA ASP A 30 25.25 -7.19 4.44
C ASP A 30 24.92 -8.03 3.20
N TRP A 31 23.90 -8.87 3.27
CA TRP A 31 23.50 -9.72 2.14
C TRP A 31 22.88 -8.91 1.00
N VAL A 32 22.12 -7.85 1.33
CA VAL A 32 21.54 -6.92 0.35
C VAL A 32 22.66 -6.10 -0.27
N ARG A 33 23.58 -5.57 0.54
CA ARG A 33 24.78 -4.85 0.08
C ARG A 33 25.54 -5.63 -0.98
N ARG A 34 25.88 -6.89 -0.70
CA ARG A 34 26.57 -7.77 -1.66
C ARG A 34 25.78 -8.02 -2.94
N ARG A 35 24.44 -8.10 -2.86
CA ARG A 35 23.57 -8.30 -4.03
C ARG A 35 23.44 -7.04 -4.88
N LEU A 36 23.35 -5.87 -4.26
CA LEU A 36 23.40 -4.58 -4.94
C LEU A 36 24.71 -4.42 -5.72
N ALA A 37 25.85 -4.68 -5.07
CA ALA A 37 27.16 -4.68 -5.73
C ALA A 37 27.27 -5.72 -6.87
N ALA A 38 26.45 -6.77 -6.84
CA ALA A 38 26.37 -7.80 -7.89
C ALA A 38 25.31 -7.50 -8.97
N GLY A 39 24.66 -6.33 -8.95
CA GLY A 39 23.73 -5.88 -10.00
C GLY A 39 22.25 -6.10 -9.71
N LEU A 40 21.84 -6.26 -8.43
CA LEU A 40 20.42 -6.24 -8.06
C LEU A 40 19.76 -4.95 -8.55
N GLY A 41 18.69 -5.08 -9.34
CA GLY A 41 18.09 -3.96 -10.08
C GLY A 41 17.08 -3.14 -9.29
N GLY A 42 16.49 -3.68 -8.21
CA GLY A 42 15.63 -2.90 -7.35
C GLY A 42 15.48 -3.42 -5.93
N ILE A 43 14.84 -2.63 -5.08
CA ILE A 43 14.50 -2.92 -3.69
C ILE A 43 13.10 -2.38 -3.41
N ALA A 44 12.27 -3.15 -2.72
CA ALA A 44 10.98 -2.70 -2.20
C ALA A 44 11.09 -2.41 -0.68
N LEU A 45 10.81 -1.17 -0.28
CA LEU A 45 10.80 -0.73 1.11
C LEU A 45 9.38 -0.73 1.69
N TYR A 46 9.27 -1.05 2.97
CA TYR A 46 8.02 -1.17 3.72
C TYR A 46 8.14 -0.45 5.07
N SER A 47 7.06 -0.36 5.85
CA SER A 47 7.04 0.34 7.16
C SER A 47 8.16 -0.10 8.11
N ARG A 48 8.53 -1.39 8.08
CA ARG A 48 9.64 -1.96 8.88
C ARG A 48 11.04 -1.40 8.54
N ASN A 49 11.16 -0.69 7.41
CA ASN A 49 12.38 -0.01 6.97
C ASN A 49 12.35 1.49 7.33
N ILE A 50 11.25 1.96 7.91
CA ILE A 50 11.01 3.36 8.25
C ILE A 50 11.32 3.55 9.74
N GLY A 51 12.30 4.39 10.03
CA GLY A 51 12.68 4.82 11.36
C GLY A 51 12.42 6.31 11.56
N ILE A 52 12.85 6.82 12.70
CA ILE A 52 12.70 8.23 13.07
C ILE A 52 13.84 9.11 12.49
N ASN A 53 13.65 10.44 12.52
CA ASN A 53 14.71 11.45 12.33
C ASN A 53 15.49 11.37 11.00
N GLY A 54 14.85 11.04 9.88
CA GLY A 54 15.51 11.05 8.56
C GLY A 54 16.33 9.79 8.24
N GLN A 55 16.26 8.76 9.08
CA GLN A 55 16.96 7.48 8.89
C GLN A 55 16.75 6.88 7.48
N ILE A 56 15.55 7.02 6.88
CA ILE A 56 15.28 6.45 5.55
C ILE A 56 16.21 7.01 4.47
N SER A 57 16.55 8.31 4.53
CA SER A 57 17.47 8.94 3.57
C SER A 57 18.89 8.39 3.73
N GLU A 58 19.32 8.06 4.95
CA GLU A 58 20.60 7.38 5.19
C GLU A 58 20.61 5.95 4.62
N LEU A 59 19.50 5.22 4.80
CA LEU A 59 19.33 3.88 4.26
C LEU A 59 19.36 3.87 2.73
N THR A 60 18.62 4.77 2.08
CA THR A 60 18.60 4.85 0.60
C THR A 60 19.91 5.38 0.03
N ALA A 61 20.61 6.26 0.75
CA ALA A 61 21.97 6.66 0.40
C ALA A 61 22.95 5.48 0.45
N ALA A 62 22.90 4.65 1.51
CA ALA A 62 23.71 3.45 1.61
C ALA A 62 23.40 2.43 0.49
N ILE A 63 22.12 2.28 0.12
CA ILE A 63 21.70 1.43 -1.01
C ILE A 63 22.31 1.94 -2.33
N ARG A 64 22.21 3.25 -2.61
CA ARG A 64 22.73 3.85 -3.85
C ARG A 64 24.24 3.91 -3.92
N ALA A 65 24.92 3.93 -2.78
CA ALA A 65 26.38 3.84 -2.73
C ALA A 65 26.88 2.50 -3.31
N GLU A 66 26.11 1.43 -3.16
CA GLU A 66 26.43 0.11 -3.72
C GLU A 66 25.98 -0.04 -5.19
N ASN A 67 24.82 0.50 -5.54
CA ASN A 67 24.32 0.53 -6.92
C ASN A 67 23.61 1.87 -7.22
N PRO A 68 24.26 2.82 -7.92
CA PRO A 68 23.65 4.11 -8.26
C PRO A 68 22.41 4.02 -9.16
N HIS A 69 22.24 2.89 -9.86
CA HIS A 69 21.15 2.62 -10.80
C HIS A 69 20.10 1.66 -10.25
N VAL A 70 20.02 1.49 -8.93
CA VAL A 70 18.97 0.68 -8.30
C VAL A 70 17.64 1.43 -8.26
N VAL A 71 16.55 0.76 -8.62
CA VAL A 71 15.18 1.24 -8.40
C VAL A 71 14.80 0.98 -6.95
N ILE A 72 14.63 2.03 -6.16
CA ILE A 72 14.09 1.96 -4.80
C ILE A 72 12.59 2.25 -4.90
N ALA A 73 11.78 1.26 -4.53
CA ALA A 73 10.32 1.29 -4.58
C ALA A 73 9.69 1.33 -3.17
N LEU A 74 8.53 1.93 -3.05
CA LEU A 74 7.74 2.01 -1.81
C LEU A 74 6.25 2.24 -2.15
N ASP A 75 5.33 1.79 -1.29
CA ASP A 75 3.88 2.01 -1.40
C ASP A 75 3.42 3.25 -0.61
N GLU A 76 3.46 4.44 -1.22
CA GLU A 76 2.95 5.68 -0.61
C GLU A 76 1.74 6.18 -1.41
N GLU A 77 0.56 5.64 -1.10
CA GLU A 77 -0.70 6.04 -1.74
C GLU A 77 -1.26 7.35 -1.14
N GLY A 78 -0.79 7.72 0.07
CA GLY A 78 -1.49 8.65 0.95
C GLY A 78 -2.66 7.94 1.64
N GLY A 79 -3.49 8.68 2.37
CA GLY A 79 -4.66 8.05 2.96
C GLY A 79 -4.29 7.04 4.06
N ASP A 80 -4.96 5.89 4.00
CA ASP A 80 -4.74 4.79 4.93
C ASP A 80 -3.47 3.96 4.59
N VAL A 81 -2.96 4.05 3.36
CA VAL A 81 -1.78 3.31 2.89
C VAL A 81 -0.60 4.27 2.76
N THR A 82 0.09 4.46 3.88
CA THR A 82 1.33 5.24 4.00
C THR A 82 2.42 4.38 4.61
N ARG A 83 3.67 4.51 4.14
CA ARG A 83 4.84 3.94 4.84
C ARG A 83 5.61 5.02 5.57
N LEU A 84 5.81 6.18 4.94
CA LEU A 84 6.55 7.29 5.54
C LEU A 84 5.93 7.78 6.86
N GLU A 85 4.60 7.71 6.96
CA GLU A 85 3.84 8.15 8.13
C GLU A 85 3.12 6.98 8.83
N ALA A 86 3.58 5.73 8.64
CA ALA A 86 2.96 4.53 9.22
C ALA A 86 2.83 4.60 10.76
N PHE A 87 3.69 5.35 11.45
CA PHE A 87 3.68 5.48 12.91
C PHE A 87 3.03 6.77 13.43
N THR A 88 2.71 7.72 12.55
CA THR A 88 2.13 9.02 12.91
C THR A 88 0.72 9.23 12.35
N GLY A 89 0.32 8.41 11.38
CA GLY A 89 -0.92 8.55 10.62
C GLY A 89 -0.74 9.58 9.51
N SER A 90 -1.30 9.30 8.33
CA SER A 90 -0.98 10.12 7.17
C SER A 90 -1.48 11.56 7.31
N SER A 91 -0.60 12.50 6.96
CA SER A 91 -0.90 13.91 6.77
C SER A 91 -1.50 14.21 5.41
N ARG A 92 -1.58 13.22 4.51
CA ARG A 92 -2.10 13.33 3.15
C ARG A 92 -3.48 12.69 3.04
N PRO A 93 -4.45 13.32 2.36
CA PRO A 93 -5.76 12.70 2.11
C PRO A 93 -5.58 11.44 1.25
N GLY A 94 -6.48 10.47 1.43
CA GLY A 94 -6.55 9.29 0.57
C GLY A 94 -7.26 9.57 -0.76
N ASN A 95 -7.19 8.61 -1.68
CA ASN A 95 -7.80 8.71 -3.01
C ASN A 95 -9.30 8.97 -2.95
N LEU A 96 -10.05 8.33 -2.04
CA LEU A 96 -11.49 8.56 -1.95
C LEU A 96 -11.82 9.99 -1.52
N ALA A 97 -11.04 10.59 -0.62
CA ALA A 97 -11.19 12.00 -0.26
C ALA A 97 -10.82 12.92 -1.43
N LEU A 98 -9.80 12.59 -2.21
CA LEU A 98 -9.44 13.31 -3.44
C LEU A 98 -10.57 13.27 -4.46
N GLY A 99 -11.19 12.12 -4.67
CA GLY A 99 -12.34 11.97 -5.58
C GLY A 99 -13.62 12.62 -5.05
N ALA A 100 -13.87 12.59 -3.74
CA ALA A 100 -15.00 13.27 -3.12
C ALA A 100 -14.89 14.81 -3.18
N ALA A 101 -13.66 15.33 -3.17
CA ALA A 101 -13.37 16.75 -3.39
C ALA A 101 -13.45 17.14 -4.88
N ASP A 102 -13.24 16.19 -5.80
CA ASP A 102 -13.29 16.32 -7.26
C ASP A 102 -12.55 17.55 -7.82
N ASP A 103 -11.34 17.80 -7.31
CA ASP A 103 -10.45 18.85 -7.81
C ASP A 103 -9.11 18.23 -8.24
N THR A 104 -8.91 18.14 -9.55
CA THR A 104 -7.70 17.57 -10.15
C THR A 104 -6.47 18.47 -9.96
N THR A 105 -6.66 19.77 -9.73
CA THR A 105 -5.56 20.69 -9.39
C THR A 105 -5.03 20.38 -7.99
N LEU A 106 -5.94 20.20 -7.03
CA LEU A 106 -5.58 19.76 -5.68
C LEU A 106 -4.97 18.36 -5.70
N THR A 107 -5.52 17.44 -6.49
CA THR A 107 -4.98 16.08 -6.65
C THR A 107 -3.54 16.10 -7.14
N ARG A 108 -3.25 16.87 -8.20
CA ARG A 108 -1.89 17.04 -8.70
C ARG A 108 -0.97 17.62 -7.64
N ALA A 109 -1.42 18.64 -6.89
CA ALA A 109 -0.64 19.29 -5.86
C ALA A 109 -0.26 18.32 -4.73
N VAL A 110 -1.24 17.58 -4.20
CA VAL A 110 -0.99 16.55 -3.18
C VAL A 110 0.00 15.49 -3.70
N ALA A 111 -0.16 15.02 -4.95
CA ALA A 111 0.75 14.05 -5.56
C ALA A 111 2.18 14.57 -5.69
N GLU A 112 2.34 15.82 -6.11
CA GLU A 112 3.64 16.50 -6.19
C GLU A 112 4.29 16.60 -4.81
N GLY A 113 3.50 16.93 -3.78
CA GLY A 113 3.96 16.92 -2.41
C GLY A 113 4.45 15.54 -1.98
N ILE A 114 3.71 14.46 -2.27
CA ILE A 114 4.13 13.10 -1.93
C ILE A 114 5.40 12.75 -2.69
N GLY A 115 5.48 13.10 -3.97
CA GLY A 115 6.67 12.90 -4.80
C GLY A 115 7.90 13.61 -4.24
N ARG A 116 7.76 14.82 -3.69
CA ARG A 116 8.87 15.53 -3.04
C ARG A 116 9.36 14.84 -1.77
N ASP A 117 8.46 14.34 -0.93
CA ASP A 117 8.83 13.61 0.29
C ASP A 117 9.55 12.29 -0.06
N LEU A 118 9.04 11.55 -1.04
CA LEU A 118 9.67 10.33 -1.56
C LEU A 118 11.04 10.59 -2.19
N ALA A 119 11.17 11.65 -3.00
CA ALA A 119 12.45 12.03 -3.59
C ALA A 119 13.47 12.42 -2.51
N ALA A 120 13.06 13.16 -1.47
CA ALA A 120 13.92 13.50 -0.33
C ALA A 120 14.32 12.25 0.49
N ALA A 121 13.44 11.24 0.54
CA ALA A 121 13.75 9.92 1.11
C ALA A 121 14.61 9.04 0.19
N GLY A 122 14.92 9.47 -1.04
CA GLY A 122 15.73 8.72 -2.02
C GLY A 122 14.97 7.63 -2.80
N VAL A 123 13.64 7.55 -2.62
CA VAL A 123 12.75 6.63 -3.34
C VAL A 123 12.59 7.10 -4.80
N THR A 124 12.60 6.14 -5.72
CA THR A 124 12.55 6.40 -7.18
C THR A 124 11.28 5.93 -7.86
N LEU A 125 10.58 4.96 -7.27
CA LEU A 125 9.35 4.38 -7.78
C LEU A 125 8.33 4.36 -6.66
N ASN A 126 7.16 4.95 -6.88
CA ASN A 126 6.04 4.83 -5.97
C ASN A 126 5.03 3.84 -6.57
N TYR A 127 4.61 2.85 -5.80
CA TYR A 127 3.53 1.94 -6.16
C TYR A 127 2.15 2.59 -5.99
N ALA A 128 1.95 3.75 -6.66
CA ALA A 128 0.73 4.53 -6.66
C ALA A 128 0.61 5.34 -7.97
N PRO A 129 -0.61 5.68 -8.44
CA PRO A 129 -1.90 5.55 -7.74
C PRO A 129 -2.59 4.19 -7.92
N VAL A 130 -3.47 3.87 -6.98
CA VAL A 130 -4.57 2.93 -7.23
C VAL A 130 -5.56 3.58 -8.20
N VAL A 131 -5.83 2.91 -9.32
CA VAL A 131 -6.76 3.35 -10.37
C VAL A 131 -7.93 2.39 -10.55
N ASP A 132 -8.11 1.49 -9.59
CA ASP A 132 -9.26 0.60 -9.49
C ASP A 132 -10.55 1.40 -9.23
N LEU A 133 -11.69 0.87 -9.71
CA LEU A 133 -13.02 1.46 -9.49
C LEU A 133 -13.70 0.79 -8.29
N ASP A 134 -14.03 1.53 -7.23
CA ASP A 134 -14.76 0.94 -6.09
C ASP A 134 -16.28 0.90 -6.38
N SER A 135 -16.66 0.12 -7.40
CA SER A 135 -18.06 -0.02 -7.86
C SER A 135 -18.92 -0.86 -6.92
N ASP A 136 -18.29 -1.70 -6.11
CA ASP A 136 -18.95 -2.51 -5.09
C ASP A 136 -18.55 -1.98 -3.72
N LEU A 137 -19.52 -1.48 -2.97
CA LEU A 137 -19.26 -1.00 -1.60
C LEU A 137 -18.65 -2.13 -0.78
N ASP A 138 -19.00 -3.40 -1.00
CA ASP A 138 -18.51 -4.53 -0.22
C ASP A 138 -17.09 -5.01 -0.62
N ASN A 139 -16.42 -4.40 -1.63
CA ASN A 139 -15.07 -4.79 -2.09
C ASN A 139 -13.99 -4.65 -0.99
N PRO A 140 -13.49 -5.73 -0.37
CA PRO A 140 -12.69 -5.66 0.85
C PRO A 140 -11.30 -5.00 0.67
N VAL A 141 -10.84 -4.85 -0.58
CA VAL A 141 -9.45 -4.51 -0.90
C VAL A 141 -9.25 -3.06 -1.31
N VAL A 142 -10.15 -2.53 -2.14
CA VAL A 142 -9.97 -1.23 -2.80
C VAL A 142 -10.51 -0.11 -1.91
N GLY A 143 -11.82 -0.02 -1.69
CA GLY A 143 -12.43 0.89 -0.72
C GLY A 143 -11.89 2.33 -0.79
N THR A 144 -11.35 2.83 0.33
CA THR A 144 -10.80 4.20 0.44
C THR A 144 -9.59 4.48 -0.47
N ARG A 145 -9.00 3.43 -1.06
CA ARG A 145 -7.87 3.50 -1.98
C ARG A 145 -8.30 3.82 -3.42
N ALA A 146 -9.56 3.62 -3.81
CA ALA A 146 -10.06 4.14 -5.08
C ALA A 146 -10.37 5.64 -4.96
N PHE A 147 -10.30 6.35 -6.08
CA PHE A 147 -10.87 7.70 -6.16
C PHE A 147 -12.40 7.70 -6.13
N GLY A 148 -13.02 6.62 -6.59
CA GLY A 148 -14.48 6.45 -6.61
C GLY A 148 -14.89 5.29 -7.51
N SER A 149 -16.16 5.26 -7.88
CA SER A 149 -16.76 4.22 -8.74
C SER A 149 -16.97 4.63 -10.20
N ASP A 150 -16.92 5.93 -10.51
CA ASP A 150 -17.10 6.46 -11.86
C ASP A 150 -15.77 6.40 -12.66
N PRO A 151 -15.71 5.65 -13.78
CA PRO A 151 -14.51 5.54 -14.61
C PRO A 151 -13.90 6.88 -15.03
N GLU A 152 -14.72 7.87 -15.36
CA GLU A 152 -14.25 9.18 -15.82
C GLU A 152 -13.70 10.03 -14.67
N LEU A 153 -14.23 9.84 -13.46
CA LEU A 153 -13.68 10.42 -12.23
C LEU A 153 -12.31 9.82 -11.92
N VAL A 154 -12.22 8.50 -11.88
CA VAL A 154 -10.95 7.85 -11.59
C VAL A 154 -9.90 8.18 -12.66
N ALA A 155 -10.28 8.28 -13.94
CA ALA A 155 -9.36 8.65 -15.02
C ALA A 155 -8.75 10.05 -14.88
N ARG A 156 -9.57 11.09 -14.62
CA ARG A 156 -9.05 12.47 -14.48
C ARG A 156 -8.16 12.63 -13.25
N HIS A 157 -8.50 11.96 -12.16
CA HIS A 157 -7.67 11.95 -10.95
C HIS A 157 -6.37 11.14 -11.13
N ALA A 158 -6.43 9.98 -11.80
CA ALA A 158 -5.25 9.18 -12.11
C ALA A 158 -4.23 9.96 -12.94
N ALA A 159 -4.68 10.66 -14.00
CA ALA A 159 -3.82 11.50 -14.83
C ALA A 159 -3.18 12.65 -14.02
N ALA A 160 -3.97 13.33 -13.17
CA ALA A 160 -3.48 14.39 -12.30
C ALA A 160 -2.44 13.88 -11.28
N TRP A 161 -2.70 12.72 -10.67
CA TRP A 161 -1.81 12.10 -9.70
C TRP A 161 -0.49 11.66 -10.31
N VAL A 162 -0.53 10.94 -11.44
CA VAL A 162 0.65 10.53 -12.22
C VAL A 162 1.48 11.75 -12.59
N THR A 163 0.85 12.80 -13.10
CA THR A 163 1.57 14.00 -13.52
C THR A 163 2.21 14.73 -12.34
N GLY A 164 1.50 14.85 -11.22
CA GLY A 164 2.00 15.52 -10.01
C GLY A 164 3.19 14.78 -9.39
N LEU A 165 3.06 13.48 -9.16
CA LEU A 165 4.13 12.65 -8.60
C LEU A 165 5.40 12.66 -9.48
N GLN A 166 5.23 12.43 -10.78
CA GLN A 166 6.36 12.37 -11.72
C GLN A 166 7.04 13.73 -11.92
N SER A 167 6.34 14.85 -11.66
CA SER A 167 6.95 16.17 -11.71
C SER A 167 8.07 16.34 -10.67
N ALA A 168 7.97 15.65 -9.53
CA ALA A 168 8.98 15.59 -8.47
C ALA A 168 10.12 14.59 -8.76
N GLY A 169 10.10 13.87 -9.89
CA GLY A 169 11.15 12.93 -10.29
C GLY A 169 10.98 11.50 -9.77
N VAL A 170 9.84 11.17 -9.18
CA VAL A 170 9.49 9.81 -8.73
C VAL A 170 8.57 9.16 -9.75
N ALA A 171 8.89 7.94 -10.20
CA ALA A 171 8.07 7.21 -11.14
C ALA A 171 6.73 6.80 -10.51
N ALA A 172 5.62 7.07 -11.19
CA ALA A 172 4.30 6.59 -10.79
C ALA A 172 4.05 5.16 -11.30
N CYS A 173 3.24 4.41 -10.56
CA CYS A 173 2.85 3.05 -10.89
C CYS A 173 1.34 2.87 -10.71
N ALA A 174 0.59 2.82 -11.82
CA ALA A 174 -0.85 2.60 -11.75
C ALA A 174 -1.18 1.13 -11.42
N LYS A 175 -2.11 0.88 -10.49
CA LYS A 175 -2.44 -0.47 -10.00
C LYS A 175 -3.94 -0.66 -9.70
N HIS A 176 -4.50 -1.88 -9.76
CA HIS A 176 -3.86 -3.19 -10.03
C HIS A 176 -4.42 -3.80 -11.33
N PHE A 177 -3.62 -3.78 -12.40
CA PHE A 177 -4.12 -4.08 -13.77
C PHE A 177 -4.64 -5.52 -13.90
N PRO A 178 -5.80 -5.74 -14.57
CA PRO A 178 -6.61 -4.79 -15.34
C PRO A 178 -7.73 -4.06 -14.57
N GLY A 179 -7.73 -4.13 -13.23
CA GLY A 179 -8.71 -3.52 -12.36
C GLY A 179 -9.23 -4.51 -11.31
N HIS A 180 -8.92 -4.25 -10.04
CA HIS A 180 -9.32 -5.05 -8.88
C HIS A 180 -10.71 -4.64 -8.32
N GLY A 181 -11.21 -3.50 -8.77
CA GLY A 181 -12.40 -2.83 -8.24
C GLY A 181 -13.73 -3.60 -8.24
N ALA A 182 -13.87 -4.63 -9.08
CA ALA A 182 -15.10 -5.41 -9.21
C ALA A 182 -15.03 -6.81 -8.55
N THR A 183 -14.06 -7.07 -7.67
CA THR A 183 -13.94 -8.36 -6.98
C THR A 183 -14.56 -8.32 -5.58
N ALA A 184 -15.29 -9.38 -5.22
CA ALA A 184 -15.82 -9.59 -3.87
C ALA A 184 -14.85 -10.37 -2.94
N VAL A 185 -13.63 -10.69 -3.40
CA VAL A 185 -12.66 -11.54 -2.70
C VAL A 185 -11.31 -10.85 -2.67
N ASP A 186 -10.64 -10.86 -1.52
CA ASP A 186 -9.29 -10.33 -1.39
C ASP A 186 -8.27 -11.28 -2.02
N SER A 187 -7.41 -10.74 -2.91
CA SER A 187 -6.29 -11.49 -3.50
C SER A 187 -5.24 -11.95 -2.48
N HIS A 188 -5.23 -11.38 -1.28
CA HIS A 188 -4.40 -11.87 -0.18
C HIS A 188 -4.94 -13.18 0.41
N ASP A 189 -6.22 -13.48 0.25
CA ASP A 189 -6.88 -14.66 0.83
C ASP A 189 -7.12 -15.77 -0.20
N ALA A 190 -7.58 -15.42 -1.40
CA ALA A 190 -7.86 -16.36 -2.49
C ALA A 190 -7.79 -15.68 -3.86
N LEU A 191 -7.74 -16.44 -4.95
CA LEU A 191 -7.69 -15.88 -6.32
C LEU A 191 -9.03 -15.22 -6.69
N PRO A 192 -9.10 -13.88 -6.81
CA PRO A 192 -10.33 -13.19 -7.18
C PRO A 192 -10.63 -13.42 -8.66
N THR A 193 -11.91 -13.55 -9.01
CA THR A 193 -12.34 -13.75 -10.42
C THR A 193 -13.23 -12.60 -10.86
N ILE A 194 -12.87 -11.91 -11.95
CA ILE A 194 -13.70 -10.89 -12.59
C ILE A 194 -14.62 -11.56 -13.60
N THR A 195 -15.93 -11.51 -13.36
CA THR A 195 -16.95 -12.16 -14.20
C THR A 195 -17.49 -11.28 -15.33
N CYS A 196 -17.09 -10.01 -15.39
CA CYS A 196 -17.46 -9.08 -16.45
C CYS A 196 -16.94 -9.52 -17.82
N SER A 197 -17.67 -9.16 -18.88
CA SER A 197 -17.24 -9.34 -20.26
C SER A 197 -16.08 -8.41 -20.63
N ALA A 198 -15.34 -8.75 -21.68
CA ALA A 198 -14.25 -7.91 -22.18
C ALA A 198 -14.72 -6.50 -22.59
N ALA A 199 -15.93 -6.39 -23.16
CA ALA A 199 -16.52 -5.11 -23.55
C ALA A 199 -16.85 -4.23 -22.33
N GLU A 200 -17.41 -4.83 -21.27
CA GLU A 200 -17.67 -4.10 -20.01
C GLU A 200 -16.36 -3.64 -19.36
N ILE A 201 -15.34 -4.52 -19.30
CA ILE A 201 -14.02 -4.17 -18.78
C ILE A 201 -13.41 -3.01 -19.56
N ALA A 202 -13.51 -3.04 -20.90
CA ALA A 202 -13.00 -1.97 -21.76
C ALA A 202 -13.76 -0.64 -21.58
N ALA A 203 -15.08 -0.71 -21.35
CA ALA A 203 -15.93 0.46 -21.13
C ALA A 203 -15.90 1.00 -19.69
N THR A 204 -15.15 0.36 -18.77
CA THR A 204 -15.07 0.75 -17.36
C THR A 204 -13.63 0.70 -16.85
N ALA A 205 -13.18 -0.46 -16.36
CA ALA A 205 -11.91 -0.63 -15.66
C ALA A 205 -10.68 -0.21 -16.47
N LEU A 206 -10.71 -0.26 -17.81
CA LEU A 206 -9.59 0.17 -18.64
C LEU A 206 -9.51 1.70 -18.87
N ILE A 207 -10.58 2.45 -18.60
CA ILE A 207 -10.62 3.91 -18.82
C ILE A 207 -9.54 4.63 -17.98
N PRO A 208 -9.39 4.37 -16.67
CA PRO A 208 -8.31 4.97 -15.88
C PRO A 208 -6.90 4.60 -16.34
N TYR A 209 -6.68 3.37 -16.82
CA TYR A 209 -5.37 2.98 -17.37
C TYR A 209 -5.04 3.73 -18.66
N ARG A 210 -6.01 3.92 -19.57
CA ARG A 210 -5.81 4.74 -20.78
C ARG A 210 -5.41 6.17 -20.40
N ALA A 211 -6.06 6.76 -19.39
CA ALA A 211 -5.72 8.10 -18.91
C ALA A 211 -4.33 8.16 -18.26
N ALA A 212 -3.95 7.15 -17.44
CA ALA A 212 -2.63 7.06 -16.84
C ALA A 212 -1.51 6.91 -17.91
N ILE A 213 -1.74 6.08 -18.93
CA ILE A 213 -0.82 5.91 -20.07
C ILE A 213 -0.70 7.21 -20.85
N ALA A 214 -1.81 7.90 -21.14
CA ALA A 214 -1.79 9.20 -21.81
C ALA A 214 -1.07 10.28 -21.00
N ALA A 215 -1.13 10.21 -19.66
CA ALA A 215 -0.37 11.06 -18.75
C ALA A 215 1.12 10.68 -18.63
N GLY A 216 1.55 9.60 -19.29
CA GLY A 216 2.94 9.14 -19.34
C GLY A 216 3.38 8.41 -18.07
N VAL A 217 2.49 7.62 -17.45
CA VAL A 217 2.83 6.76 -16.31
C VAL A 217 4.04 5.87 -16.64
N ARG A 218 4.98 5.75 -15.70
CA ARG A 218 6.24 5.02 -15.92
C ARG A 218 6.15 3.52 -15.64
N ALA A 219 5.27 3.12 -14.74
CA ALA A 219 5.06 1.73 -14.40
C ALA A 219 3.57 1.37 -14.30
N ILE A 220 3.24 0.10 -14.50
CA ILE A 220 1.92 -0.45 -14.19
C ILE A 220 2.12 -1.74 -13.39
N MET A 221 1.45 -1.84 -12.26
CA MET A 221 1.44 -3.04 -11.43
C MET A 221 0.25 -3.91 -11.80
N THR A 222 0.52 -5.20 -12.00
CA THR A 222 -0.50 -6.20 -12.35
C THR A 222 -1.14 -6.74 -11.08
N GLY A 223 -2.45 -6.99 -11.07
CA GLY A 223 -3.10 -7.68 -9.96
C GLY A 223 -3.13 -9.19 -10.12
N HIS A 224 -3.20 -9.92 -9.01
CA HIS A 224 -3.35 -11.38 -8.98
C HIS A 224 -4.82 -11.80 -9.03
N LEU A 225 -5.48 -11.58 -10.18
CA LEU A 225 -6.89 -11.93 -10.41
C LEU A 225 -7.10 -12.71 -11.71
N LEU A 226 -8.05 -13.63 -11.72
CA LEU A 226 -8.49 -14.34 -12.92
C LEU A 226 -9.49 -13.49 -13.69
N VAL A 227 -9.31 -13.38 -15.01
CA VAL A 227 -10.21 -12.61 -15.89
C VAL A 227 -10.62 -13.48 -17.08
N PRO A 228 -11.61 -14.39 -16.90
CA PRO A 228 -11.99 -15.38 -17.90
C PRO A 228 -12.39 -14.80 -19.27
N ALA A 229 -12.83 -13.55 -19.32
CA ALA A 229 -13.11 -12.85 -20.57
C ALA A 229 -11.88 -12.69 -21.48
N TYR A 230 -10.67 -12.72 -20.92
CA TYR A 230 -9.41 -12.70 -21.65
C TYR A 230 -8.67 -14.04 -21.55
N ASP A 231 -8.59 -14.61 -20.35
CA ASP A 231 -7.84 -15.84 -20.07
C ASP A 231 -8.55 -16.64 -18.96
N THR A 232 -8.99 -17.85 -19.30
CA THR A 232 -9.77 -18.71 -18.41
C THR A 232 -8.92 -19.49 -17.43
N GLU A 233 -7.60 -19.56 -17.64
CA GLU A 233 -6.71 -20.42 -16.88
C GLU A 233 -5.71 -19.62 -16.04
N SER A 234 -5.17 -18.53 -16.59
CA SER A 234 -4.07 -17.80 -15.97
C SER A 234 -4.53 -16.50 -15.32
N PRO A 235 -4.13 -16.22 -14.05
CA PRO A 235 -4.27 -14.91 -13.45
C PRO A 235 -3.63 -13.82 -14.31
N ALA A 236 -4.09 -12.57 -14.19
CA ALA A 236 -3.64 -11.46 -15.02
C ALA A 236 -2.11 -11.30 -15.05
N THR A 237 -1.45 -11.38 -13.89
CA THR A 237 0.03 -11.35 -13.77
C THR A 237 0.75 -12.42 -14.60
N MET A 238 0.10 -13.54 -14.91
CA MET A 238 0.67 -14.66 -15.66
C MET A 238 0.01 -14.88 -17.04
N SER A 239 -0.89 -13.98 -17.45
CA SER A 239 -1.58 -14.08 -18.74
C SER A 239 -0.91 -13.21 -19.80
N ARG A 240 -0.31 -13.84 -20.81
CA ARG A 240 0.25 -13.13 -21.98
C ARG A 240 -0.81 -12.31 -22.72
N ARG A 241 -2.06 -12.79 -22.74
CA ARG A 241 -3.16 -12.08 -23.39
C ARG A 241 -3.49 -10.76 -22.69
N LEU A 242 -3.41 -10.71 -21.37
CA LEU A 242 -3.60 -9.48 -20.61
C LEU A 242 -2.34 -8.59 -20.63
N MET A 243 -1.16 -9.17 -20.42
CA MET A 243 0.08 -8.40 -20.26
C MET A 243 0.65 -7.86 -21.59
N VAL A 244 0.57 -8.64 -22.66
CA VAL A 244 1.15 -8.28 -23.96
C VAL A 244 0.08 -7.84 -24.92
N ASP A 245 -0.94 -8.66 -25.15
CA ASP A 245 -1.92 -8.37 -26.20
C ASP A 245 -2.82 -7.18 -25.82
N LEU A 246 -3.34 -7.15 -24.60
CA LEU A 246 -4.13 -6.03 -24.11
C LEU A 246 -3.23 -4.85 -23.68
N LEU A 247 -2.39 -5.02 -22.66
CA LEU A 247 -1.68 -3.89 -22.05
C LEU A 247 -0.60 -3.28 -22.97
N ARG A 248 0.29 -4.08 -23.54
CA ARG A 248 1.36 -3.53 -24.41
C ARG A 248 0.84 -3.15 -25.79
N ARG A 249 0.09 -4.02 -26.46
CA ARG A 249 -0.31 -3.80 -27.86
C ARG A 249 -1.56 -2.95 -28.02
N GLU A 250 -2.66 -3.31 -27.36
CA GLU A 250 -3.93 -2.58 -27.52
C GLU A 250 -3.93 -1.24 -26.78
N LEU A 251 -3.45 -1.21 -25.53
CA LEU A 251 -3.38 0.02 -24.73
C LEU A 251 -2.11 0.85 -25.01
N GLY A 252 -1.11 0.29 -25.68
CA GLY A 252 0.11 1.00 -26.08
C GLY A 252 1.06 1.30 -24.93
N PHE A 253 1.08 0.48 -23.87
CA PHE A 253 1.98 0.71 -22.73
C PHE A 253 3.39 0.17 -22.97
N ASP A 254 4.35 1.10 -23.07
CA ASP A 254 5.77 0.78 -23.27
C ASP A 254 6.63 0.87 -21.99
N GLY A 255 6.06 1.31 -20.86
CA GLY A 255 6.75 1.43 -19.57
C GLY A 255 7.05 0.10 -18.88
N LEU A 256 7.41 0.15 -17.59
CA LEU A 256 7.73 -1.03 -16.77
C LEU A 256 6.45 -1.75 -16.34
N ILE A 257 6.32 -3.05 -16.60
CA ILE A 257 5.28 -3.89 -15.99
C ILE A 257 5.87 -4.57 -14.76
N VAL A 258 5.28 -4.37 -13.58
CA VAL A 258 5.72 -4.98 -12.33
C VAL A 258 4.61 -5.87 -11.76
N THR A 259 4.97 -6.99 -11.14
CA THR A 259 3.99 -7.84 -10.46
C THR A 259 3.49 -7.17 -9.18
N ASP A 260 2.29 -7.53 -8.71
CA ASP A 260 1.98 -7.41 -7.27
C ASP A 260 2.91 -8.34 -6.45
N GLY A 261 2.78 -8.33 -5.13
CA GLY A 261 3.57 -9.17 -4.23
C GLY A 261 3.50 -10.66 -4.60
N ILE A 262 4.58 -11.21 -5.16
CA ILE A 262 4.60 -12.56 -5.74
C ILE A 262 4.39 -13.69 -4.72
N GLU A 263 4.46 -13.37 -3.43
CA GLU A 263 4.19 -14.27 -2.32
C GLU A 263 2.72 -14.47 -2.01
N MET A 264 1.83 -13.62 -2.52
CA MET A 264 0.40 -13.69 -2.25
C MET A 264 -0.17 -15.08 -2.64
N PRO A 265 -0.98 -15.71 -1.76
CA PRO A 265 -1.51 -17.05 -1.97
C PRO A 265 -2.27 -17.25 -3.28
N ALA A 266 -2.91 -16.19 -3.81
CA ALA A 266 -3.62 -16.20 -5.10
C ALA A 266 -2.79 -16.75 -6.27
N VAL A 267 -1.46 -16.66 -6.20
CA VAL A 267 -0.55 -17.16 -7.23
C VAL A 267 0.49 -18.14 -6.68
N SER A 268 1.01 -17.88 -5.48
CA SER A 268 2.11 -18.63 -4.90
C SER A 268 1.70 -20.03 -4.44
N ALA A 269 0.43 -20.24 -4.06
CA ALA A 269 -0.06 -21.54 -3.60
C ALA A 269 -0.02 -22.61 -4.72
N THR A 270 -0.19 -22.20 -5.97
CA THR A 270 -0.21 -23.12 -7.12
C THR A 270 1.17 -23.38 -7.69
N TYR A 271 2.03 -22.36 -7.79
CA TYR A 271 3.29 -22.46 -8.54
C TYR A 271 4.55 -22.26 -7.69
N GLY A 272 4.40 -21.96 -6.39
CA GLY A 272 5.50 -21.51 -5.54
C GLY A 272 6.09 -20.18 -6.00
N LEU A 273 6.99 -19.60 -5.20
CA LEU A 273 7.60 -18.29 -5.52
C LEU A 273 8.37 -18.30 -6.84
N GLY A 274 9.25 -19.30 -7.02
CA GLY A 274 10.09 -19.42 -8.21
C GLY A 274 9.29 -19.67 -9.49
N GLY A 275 8.32 -20.57 -9.45
CA GLY A 275 7.46 -20.87 -10.61
C GLY A 275 6.56 -19.69 -10.98
N THR A 276 6.05 -18.97 -9.98
CA THR A 276 5.24 -17.76 -10.21
C THR A 276 6.06 -16.66 -10.89
N ALA A 277 7.28 -16.39 -10.41
CA ALA A 277 8.15 -15.39 -11.01
C ALA A 277 8.51 -15.71 -12.47
N VAL A 278 8.85 -16.97 -12.77
CA VAL A 278 9.14 -17.41 -14.14
C VAL A 278 7.95 -17.22 -15.06
N ARG A 279 6.75 -17.62 -14.62
CA ARG A 279 5.51 -17.48 -15.40
C ARG A 279 5.15 -16.02 -15.64
N ALA A 280 5.30 -15.16 -14.63
CA ALA A 280 5.06 -13.72 -14.77
C ALA A 280 6.01 -13.08 -15.80
N LEU A 281 7.31 -13.40 -15.74
CA LEU A 281 8.30 -12.92 -16.72
C LEU A 281 7.97 -13.42 -18.13
N ALA A 282 7.62 -14.70 -18.28
CA ALA A 282 7.23 -15.29 -19.55
C ALA A 282 5.94 -14.68 -20.12
N ALA A 283 5.00 -14.29 -19.25
CA ALA A 283 3.75 -13.64 -19.62
C ALA A 283 3.93 -12.18 -20.07
N GLY A 284 4.95 -11.48 -19.57
CA GLY A 284 5.27 -10.11 -19.99
C GLY A 284 5.62 -9.14 -18.86
N ALA A 285 5.64 -9.57 -17.60
CA ALA A 285 6.15 -8.75 -16.49
C ALA A 285 7.65 -8.51 -16.64
N ASP A 286 8.12 -7.32 -16.28
CA ASP A 286 9.52 -6.91 -16.39
C ASP A 286 10.25 -6.85 -15.04
N ALA A 287 9.50 -6.67 -13.95
CA ALA A 287 10.01 -6.67 -12.59
C ALA A 287 9.13 -7.53 -11.66
N ILE A 288 9.76 -8.19 -10.69
CA ILE A 288 9.09 -9.05 -9.70
C ILE A 288 9.15 -8.36 -8.33
N CYS A 289 7.98 -7.96 -7.83
CA CYS A 289 7.81 -7.43 -6.48
C CYS A 289 7.73 -8.58 -5.46
N VAL A 290 8.49 -8.48 -4.37
CA VAL A 290 8.41 -9.40 -3.23
C VAL A 290 7.76 -8.65 -2.08
N GLY A 291 6.49 -8.98 -1.81
CA GLY A 291 5.46 -8.28 -0.99
C GLY A 291 5.80 -7.97 0.48
N GLY A 292 7.04 -8.25 0.90
CA GLY A 292 7.62 -7.79 2.15
C GLY A 292 7.54 -8.78 3.31
N GLU A 293 6.69 -9.80 3.26
CA GLU A 293 6.70 -10.88 4.26
C GLU A 293 7.96 -11.75 4.10
N ASN A 294 8.35 -11.95 2.84
CA ASN A 294 9.51 -12.74 2.43
C ASN A 294 10.75 -11.88 2.22
N ALA A 295 11.43 -11.57 3.32
CA ALA A 295 12.55 -10.62 3.39
C ALA A 295 13.92 -11.27 3.66
N THR A 296 14.13 -12.53 3.25
CA THR A 296 15.34 -13.32 3.55
C THR A 296 16.24 -13.51 2.33
N PRO A 297 17.57 -13.66 2.51
CA PRO A 297 18.48 -13.95 1.40
C PRO A 297 18.14 -15.25 0.67
N GLY A 298 17.51 -16.22 1.35
CA GLY A 298 17.10 -17.49 0.76
C GLY A 298 16.03 -17.33 -0.31
N VAL A 299 15.05 -16.44 -0.09
CA VAL A 299 13.98 -16.17 -1.07
C VAL A 299 14.54 -15.55 -2.34
N VAL A 300 15.42 -14.55 -2.22
CA VAL A 300 16.06 -13.91 -3.38
C VAL A 300 16.91 -14.93 -4.15
N GLY A 301 17.67 -15.77 -3.43
CA GLY A 301 18.43 -16.86 -4.03
C GLY A 301 17.57 -17.87 -4.78
N LEU A 302 16.42 -18.25 -4.20
CA LEU A 302 15.45 -19.15 -4.83
C LEU A 302 14.92 -18.55 -6.14
N LEU A 303 14.38 -17.32 -6.09
CA LEU A 303 13.81 -16.64 -7.26
C LEU A 303 14.83 -16.54 -8.40
N ARG A 304 16.03 -16.06 -8.08
CA ARG A 304 17.13 -15.94 -9.04
C ARG A 304 17.49 -17.28 -9.68
N ASN A 305 17.64 -18.33 -8.88
CA ASN A 305 18.01 -19.65 -9.37
C ASN A 305 16.90 -20.26 -10.24
N SER A 306 15.63 -20.08 -9.86
CA SER A 306 14.48 -20.52 -10.67
C SER A 306 14.43 -19.82 -12.02
N ILE A 307 14.69 -18.51 -12.07
CA ILE A 307 14.73 -17.74 -13.33
C ILE A 307 15.86 -18.27 -14.24
N VAL A 308 17.07 -18.44 -13.69
CA VAL A 308 18.20 -18.94 -14.50
C VAL A 308 17.98 -20.38 -14.96
N ALA A 309 17.41 -21.24 -14.12
CA ALA A 309 17.07 -22.61 -14.51
C ALA A 309 16.06 -22.61 -15.68
N ALA A 310 15.00 -21.79 -15.58
CA ALA A 310 14.00 -21.67 -16.63
C ALA A 310 14.55 -21.12 -17.95
N VAL A 311 15.56 -20.25 -17.91
CA VAL A 311 16.27 -19.84 -19.15
C VAL A 311 17.11 -20.98 -19.70
N THR A 312 17.79 -21.71 -18.82
CA THR A 312 18.69 -22.80 -19.22
C THR A 312 17.92 -23.98 -19.83
N ASP A 313 16.71 -24.26 -19.34
CA ASP A 313 15.86 -25.34 -19.86
C ASP A 313 14.90 -24.91 -20.98
N GLY A 314 14.87 -23.62 -21.32
CA GLY A 314 14.07 -23.04 -22.40
C GLY A 314 12.62 -22.69 -22.03
N THR A 315 12.21 -22.86 -20.77
CA THR A 315 10.90 -22.43 -20.27
C THR A 315 10.71 -20.91 -20.36
N LEU A 316 11.78 -20.14 -20.14
CA LEU A 316 11.81 -18.69 -20.28
C LEU A 316 12.84 -18.30 -21.36
N PRO A 317 12.45 -17.69 -22.49
CA PRO A 317 13.43 -17.23 -23.47
C PRO A 317 14.42 -16.22 -22.88
N GLU A 318 15.72 -16.37 -23.18
CA GLU A 318 16.76 -15.46 -22.68
C GLU A 318 16.49 -14.01 -23.14
N GLU A 319 16.02 -13.84 -24.37
CA GLU A 319 15.68 -12.54 -24.94
C GLU A 319 14.57 -11.85 -24.15
N ARG A 320 13.60 -12.61 -23.63
CA ARG A 320 12.52 -12.08 -22.79
C ARG A 320 13.06 -11.56 -21.46
N LEU A 321 13.98 -12.29 -20.84
CA LEU A 321 14.63 -11.85 -19.60
C LEU A 321 15.51 -10.61 -19.85
N ALA A 322 16.25 -10.57 -20.95
CA ALA A 322 17.08 -9.44 -21.34
C ALA A 322 16.23 -8.17 -21.60
N GLU A 323 15.10 -8.32 -22.27
CA GLU A 323 14.12 -7.26 -22.53
C GLU A 323 13.53 -6.71 -21.21
N ALA A 324 13.11 -7.58 -20.29
CA ALA A 324 12.65 -7.21 -18.96
C ALA A 324 13.72 -6.39 -18.19
N ALA A 325 14.94 -6.91 -18.14
CA ALA A 325 16.07 -6.24 -17.49
C ALA A 325 16.41 -4.88 -18.12
N ALA A 326 16.25 -4.74 -19.45
CA ALA A 326 16.44 -3.48 -20.15
C ALA A 326 15.40 -2.43 -19.74
N ARG A 327 14.14 -2.82 -19.52
CA ARG A 327 13.10 -1.90 -19.03
C ARG A 327 13.32 -1.44 -17.59
N VAL A 328 13.80 -2.33 -16.72
CA VAL A 328 14.20 -1.94 -15.35
C VAL A 328 15.33 -0.91 -15.39
N ARG A 329 16.36 -1.14 -16.21
CA ARG A 329 17.46 -0.18 -16.39
C ARG A 329 16.98 1.15 -16.97
N ALA A 330 16.09 1.12 -17.97
CA ALA A 330 15.53 2.34 -18.55
C ALA A 330 14.75 3.18 -17.51
N LEU A 331 14.04 2.53 -16.57
CA LEU A 331 13.39 3.23 -15.46
C LEU A 331 14.42 3.85 -14.50
N ALA A 332 15.48 3.12 -14.15
CA ALA A 332 16.57 3.63 -13.32
C ALA A 332 17.30 4.81 -13.98
N GLU A 333 17.54 4.75 -15.29
CA GLU A 333 18.09 5.85 -16.07
C GLU A 333 17.15 7.06 -16.06
N TRP A 334 15.85 6.86 -16.26
CA TRP A 334 14.86 7.95 -16.23
C TRP A 334 14.84 8.69 -14.87
N THR A 335 14.95 7.96 -13.76
CA THR A 335 14.94 8.54 -12.41
C THR A 335 16.28 9.20 -12.03
N THR A 336 17.38 8.88 -12.72
CA THR A 336 18.71 9.47 -12.49
C THR A 336 19.08 10.58 -13.49
N ALA A 337 18.47 10.59 -14.68
CA ALA A 337 18.78 11.52 -15.76
C ALA A 337 18.30 12.96 -15.53
N ARG A 338 17.63 13.27 -14.40
CA ARG A 338 17.31 14.66 -14.05
C ARG A 338 18.52 15.26 -13.31
N PRO A 339 19.23 16.23 -13.91
CA PRO A 339 20.17 17.04 -13.15
C PRO A 339 19.40 17.67 -11.99
N GLY A 340 20.01 17.66 -10.80
CA GLY A 340 19.48 18.40 -9.66
C GLY A 340 19.07 19.79 -10.12
N THR A 341 17.91 20.24 -9.64
CA THR A 341 17.56 21.65 -9.64
C THR A 341 18.81 22.45 -9.27
N GLU A 342 19.30 23.28 -10.19
CA GLU A 342 20.29 24.30 -9.87
C GLU A 342 19.82 24.98 -8.59
N ARG A 343 20.60 24.85 -7.52
CA ARG A 343 20.43 25.69 -6.35
C ARG A 343 20.45 27.12 -6.86
N ALA A 344 19.31 27.81 -6.78
CA ALA A 344 19.23 29.23 -7.10
C ALA A 344 20.35 29.95 -6.33
N PRO A 345 21.13 30.85 -6.98
CA PRO A 345 22.17 31.58 -6.29
C PRO A 345 21.50 32.42 -5.20
N THR A 346 21.88 32.15 -3.95
CA THR A 346 21.47 32.94 -2.80
C THR A 346 21.96 34.37 -2.99
N THR A 347 21.04 35.30 -3.19
CA THR A 347 21.30 36.73 -3.11
C THR A 347 21.82 37.06 -1.70
N PRO A 348 22.92 37.81 -1.52
CA PRO A 348 23.39 38.16 -0.18
C PRO A 348 22.38 39.07 0.53
N ALA A 349 22.06 38.75 1.78
CA ALA A 349 21.22 39.57 2.64
C ALA A 349 21.84 40.96 2.91
N SER A 350 20.98 41.97 3.02
CA SER A 350 21.32 43.38 3.27
C SER A 350 21.88 43.59 4.70
N PRO A 351 22.78 44.57 4.96
CA PRO A 351 23.62 44.61 6.17
C PRO A 351 22.94 45.09 7.47
N ASN A 352 21.61 45.04 7.60
CA ASN A 352 20.91 45.72 8.71
C ASN A 352 20.15 44.85 9.72
N ASP A 353 20.27 43.53 9.68
CA ASP A 353 19.76 42.68 10.76
C ASP A 353 20.85 42.43 11.80
N LYS A 354 20.76 43.15 12.93
CA LYS A 354 21.62 42.92 14.10
C LYS A 354 21.22 41.61 14.79
N PRO A 355 22.17 40.69 15.07
CA PRO A 355 21.88 39.49 15.86
C PRO A 355 21.72 39.83 17.35
N ILE A 356 20.73 39.20 17.98
CA ILE A 356 20.51 39.20 19.44
C ILE A 356 21.44 38.16 20.06
N THR A 357 22.29 38.59 21.00
CA THR A 357 23.19 37.73 21.78
C THR A 357 22.47 37.14 22.99
N LEU A 358 22.50 35.81 23.16
CA LEU A 358 22.17 35.14 24.42
C LEU A 358 23.45 34.57 25.06
N LEU A 359 23.65 34.88 26.35
CA LEU A 359 24.77 34.46 27.19
C LEU A 359 24.64 32.99 27.63
N PRO A 360 25.75 32.25 27.85
CA PRO A 360 25.72 30.85 28.25
C PRO A 360 25.58 30.67 29.78
N THR A 361 24.67 29.81 30.22
CA THR A 361 24.64 29.24 31.57
C THR A 361 25.35 27.88 31.60
N HIS A 362 26.40 27.79 32.41
CA HIS A 362 27.20 26.60 32.73
C HIS A 362 26.47 25.70 33.74
N LEU A 363 26.38 24.39 33.48
CA LEU A 363 26.23 23.34 34.50
C LEU A 363 27.11 22.11 34.16
N PRO A 364 27.58 21.34 35.16
CA PRO A 364 28.77 20.49 35.06
C PRO A 364 28.49 19.06 34.55
N GLN A 365 29.45 18.47 33.83
CA GLN A 365 29.43 17.07 33.39
C GLN A 365 29.69 16.07 34.53
N PRO A 366 29.06 14.88 34.54
CA PRO A 366 29.46 13.77 35.41
C PRO A 366 30.67 13.01 34.84
N ALA A 367 31.55 12.54 35.73
CA ALA A 367 32.78 11.81 35.43
C ALA A 367 32.54 10.34 35.00
N PRO A 368 33.47 9.70 34.26
CA PRO A 368 33.31 8.32 33.79
C PRO A 368 33.64 7.27 34.86
N LEU A 369 32.92 6.15 34.84
CA LEU A 369 33.15 4.98 35.69
C LEU A 369 34.27 4.07 35.13
N PRO A 370 35.08 3.41 35.99
CA PRO A 370 36.17 2.52 35.56
C PRO A 370 35.71 1.09 35.21
N PRO A 371 36.51 0.32 34.43
CA PRO A 371 36.16 -1.02 33.99
C PRO A 371 36.40 -2.09 35.08
N GLY A 372 35.48 -3.05 35.18
CA GLY A 372 35.58 -4.23 36.05
C GLY A 372 36.30 -5.43 35.38
N PRO A 373 36.81 -6.40 36.16
CA PRO A 373 37.75 -7.42 35.70
C PRO A 373 37.08 -8.64 35.02
N LEU A 374 37.86 -9.30 34.14
CA LEU A 374 37.56 -10.56 33.45
C LEU A 374 37.68 -11.79 34.37
N PRO A 375 36.91 -12.87 34.17
CA PRO A 375 37.19 -14.18 34.75
C PRO A 375 38.10 -15.07 33.85
N PRO A 376 38.86 -16.03 34.44
CA PRO A 376 39.91 -16.79 33.75
C PRO A 376 39.45 -18.13 33.13
N ASP A 377 40.19 -18.52 32.08
CA ASP A 377 40.39 -19.81 31.40
C ASP A 377 39.48 -21.03 31.70
N ALA A 378 38.90 -21.59 30.62
CA ALA A 378 38.70 -23.04 30.46
C ALA A 378 38.92 -23.46 28.99
N GLN A 379 39.74 -24.50 28.82
CA GLN A 379 40.27 -25.11 27.58
C GLN A 379 39.22 -25.68 26.60
N PRO A 380 39.63 -25.98 25.34
CA PRO A 380 38.73 -26.42 24.27
C PRO A 380 38.55 -27.95 24.23
N PRO A 381 37.38 -28.45 23.80
CA PRO A 381 37.26 -29.75 23.14
C PRO A 381 37.14 -29.52 21.62
N GLY A 382 37.83 -30.22 20.72
CA GLY A 382 38.19 -31.63 20.74
C GLY A 382 37.30 -32.38 19.75
N ALA A 383 37.87 -32.68 18.57
CA ALA A 383 37.54 -33.70 17.56
C ALA A 383 36.07 -34.09 17.23
N LEU A 384 35.82 -34.11 15.92
CA LEU A 384 34.70 -34.76 15.21
C LEU A 384 34.49 -36.23 15.62
N PRO A 385 33.24 -36.72 15.60
CA PRO A 385 32.93 -38.09 15.22
C PRO A 385 32.44 -38.15 13.77
N SER A 386 33.14 -38.95 12.97
CA SER A 386 32.63 -39.64 11.80
C SER A 386 31.54 -40.61 12.23
N ASP A 387 30.35 -40.53 11.63
CA ASP A 387 29.50 -41.65 11.20
C ASP A 387 28.06 -41.16 10.94
N LEU A 388 27.70 -41.06 9.65
CA LEU A 388 26.31 -40.98 9.19
C LEU A 388 26.00 -42.24 8.36
N PRO A 389 24.87 -42.93 8.58
CA PRO A 389 24.46 -44.06 7.76
C PRO A 389 24.04 -43.60 6.35
N PRO A 390 24.13 -44.48 5.33
CA PRO A 390 23.92 -44.08 3.94
C PRO A 390 22.44 -43.77 3.64
N ALA A 391 22.26 -42.83 2.71
CA ALA A 391 20.98 -42.44 2.16
C ALA A 391 20.24 -43.63 1.51
N THR A 392 18.99 -43.84 1.91
CA THR A 392 18.06 -44.74 1.24
C THR A 392 17.58 -44.11 -0.06
N ALA A 393 17.76 -44.85 -1.15
CA ALA A 393 17.31 -44.47 -2.49
C ALA A 393 15.78 -44.36 -2.54
N LEU A 394 15.28 -43.28 -3.16
CA LEU A 394 13.89 -43.20 -3.63
C LEU A 394 13.79 -43.87 -5.01
N PRO A 395 12.78 -44.72 -5.25
CA PRO A 395 12.61 -45.37 -6.54
C PRO A 395 12.12 -44.38 -7.61
N THR A 396 12.77 -44.45 -8.77
CA THR A 396 12.36 -43.85 -10.03
C THR A 396 11.23 -44.67 -10.65
N GLU A 397 10.05 -44.08 -10.83
CA GLU A 397 9.03 -44.58 -11.75
C GLU A 397 8.70 -43.51 -12.80
N PRO A 398 8.55 -43.88 -14.09
CA PRO A 398 8.29 -42.94 -15.17
C PRO A 398 6.80 -42.56 -15.26
N LEU A 399 6.52 -41.29 -15.54
CA LEU A 399 5.18 -40.79 -15.84
C LEU A 399 4.70 -41.29 -17.23
N PRO A 400 3.44 -41.71 -17.37
CA PRO A 400 2.88 -42.09 -18.66
C PRO A 400 2.57 -40.84 -19.51
N THR A 401 2.95 -40.92 -20.79
CA THR A 401 2.63 -39.97 -21.84
C THR A 401 1.24 -40.25 -22.40
N ALA A 402 0.41 -39.21 -22.53
CA ALA A 402 -0.81 -39.24 -23.33
C ALA A 402 -0.91 -37.95 -24.17
N PRO A 403 -1.32 -38.03 -25.45
CA PRO A 403 -1.21 -36.93 -26.41
C PRO A 403 -2.36 -35.92 -26.30
N LEU A 404 -2.06 -34.66 -26.61
CA LEU A 404 -3.03 -33.58 -26.79
C LEU A 404 -3.81 -33.78 -28.11
N PRO A 405 -5.14 -33.56 -28.14
CA PRO A 405 -5.85 -33.37 -29.39
C PRO A 405 -5.75 -31.91 -29.85
N THR A 406 -5.15 -31.73 -31.02
CA THR A 406 -5.31 -30.57 -31.90
C THR A 406 -6.72 -30.54 -32.44
N ASP A 407 -7.42 -29.41 -32.35
CA ASP A 407 -8.36 -29.01 -33.39
C ASP A 407 -8.70 -27.49 -33.42
N ALA A 408 -8.51 -26.96 -34.63
CA ALA A 408 -9.26 -25.90 -35.32
C ALA A 408 -9.41 -24.50 -34.71
N LEU A 409 -8.49 -23.63 -35.14
CA LEU A 409 -8.73 -22.21 -35.43
C LEU A 409 -9.94 -22.04 -36.37
N THR A 410 -10.92 -21.22 -35.97
CA THR A 410 -11.78 -20.49 -36.92
C THR A 410 -11.86 -19.03 -36.50
N THR A 411 -11.34 -18.15 -37.34
CA THR A 411 -11.37 -16.69 -37.21
C THR A 411 -12.57 -16.14 -37.98
N GLY A 412 -13.53 -15.55 -37.26
CA GLY A 412 -14.57 -14.70 -37.83
C GLY A 412 -14.38 -13.25 -37.34
N PRO A 413 -14.61 -12.22 -38.18
CA PRO A 413 -14.42 -10.83 -37.77
C PRO A 413 -15.58 -10.36 -36.88
N LEU A 414 -15.26 -9.61 -35.80
CA LEU A 414 -16.25 -8.91 -34.97
C LEU A 414 -16.37 -7.43 -35.35
N PRO A 415 -17.55 -6.81 -35.17
CA PRO A 415 -17.93 -5.53 -35.76
C PRO A 415 -17.31 -4.30 -35.06
N THR A 416 -17.18 -3.21 -35.82
CA THR A 416 -16.58 -1.93 -35.41
C THR A 416 -17.44 -1.08 -34.47
N VAL A 417 -16.75 -0.29 -33.64
CA VAL A 417 -17.11 0.51 -32.44
C VAL A 417 -18.27 1.53 -32.56
N ALA A 418 -19.00 1.61 -33.68
CA ALA A 418 -19.97 2.70 -33.89
C ALA A 418 -21.41 2.47 -33.36
N ALA A 419 -21.71 1.41 -32.59
CA ALA A 419 -23.10 1.01 -32.32
C ALA A 419 -23.55 0.88 -30.85
N ILE A 420 -22.76 1.27 -29.84
CA ILE A 420 -23.17 1.12 -28.43
C ILE A 420 -23.11 2.47 -27.71
N ALA A 421 -24.06 3.34 -28.06
CA ALA A 421 -24.39 4.53 -27.29
C ALA A 421 -25.87 4.44 -26.89
N GLY A 422 -26.14 3.81 -25.76
CA GLY A 422 -27.49 3.71 -25.20
C GLY A 422 -27.61 2.57 -24.18
N GLY A 423 -27.30 2.83 -22.91
CA GLY A 423 -27.45 1.82 -21.88
C GLY A 423 -26.90 2.14 -20.48
N ALA A 424 -26.93 3.40 -20.03
CA ALA A 424 -26.46 3.75 -18.68
C ALA A 424 -27.54 3.61 -17.57
N GLY A 425 -28.75 3.15 -17.90
CA GLY A 425 -29.92 3.18 -16.99
C GLY A 425 -30.29 1.88 -16.26
N GLU A 426 -29.75 0.72 -16.67
CA GLU A 426 -30.27 -0.59 -16.21
C GLU A 426 -29.36 -1.35 -15.24
N TRP A 427 -28.17 -0.83 -14.95
CA TRP A 427 -27.15 -1.53 -14.14
C TRP A 427 -27.58 -1.77 -12.67
N ALA A 428 -28.34 -0.86 -12.06
CA ALA A 428 -28.72 -0.94 -10.64
C ALA A 428 -29.76 -2.06 -10.32
N ALA A 429 -30.28 -2.78 -11.32
CA ALA A 429 -31.33 -3.78 -11.12
C ALA A 429 -30.84 -5.24 -11.08
N ALA A 430 -29.67 -5.57 -11.63
CA ALA A 430 -29.22 -6.95 -11.79
C ALA A 430 -28.56 -7.57 -10.54
N VAL A 431 -28.20 -6.76 -9.53
CA VAL A 431 -27.54 -7.21 -8.28
C VAL A 431 -28.54 -7.70 -7.21
N ARG A 432 -29.86 -7.56 -7.44
CA ARG A 432 -30.92 -7.73 -6.42
C ARG A 432 -31.39 -9.17 -6.13
N GLY A 433 -30.72 -10.21 -6.59
CA GLY A 433 -31.30 -11.56 -6.53
C GLY A 433 -30.34 -12.70 -6.28
N ARG A 434 -29.69 -12.77 -5.11
CA ARG A 434 -29.19 -14.05 -4.56
C ARG A 434 -29.29 -14.06 -3.04
N GLU A 435 -29.97 -15.06 -2.50
CA GLU A 435 -29.98 -15.37 -1.07
C GLU A 435 -28.66 -16.04 -0.64
N PRO A 436 -28.15 -15.83 0.59
CA PRO A 436 -26.94 -16.48 1.07
C PRO A 436 -27.21 -17.93 1.49
N GLY A 437 -26.46 -18.88 0.93
CA GLY A 437 -26.37 -20.26 1.41
C GLY A 437 -25.48 -20.37 2.65
N THR A 438 -25.88 -21.22 3.58
CA THR A 438 -25.21 -21.56 4.84
C THR A 438 -23.82 -22.17 4.63
N PRO A 439 -22.76 -21.78 5.38
CA PRO A 439 -21.53 -22.56 5.47
C PRO A 439 -21.55 -23.50 6.69
N ALA A 440 -20.98 -24.68 6.51
CA ALA A 440 -20.73 -25.68 7.55
C ALA A 440 -19.22 -25.94 7.71
N HIS A 441 -18.84 -26.17 8.98
CA HIS A 441 -17.66 -26.84 9.54
C HIS A 441 -16.31 -26.11 9.67
N ASP A 442 -16.02 -25.77 10.94
CA ASP A 442 -15.01 -26.34 11.84
C ASP A 442 -13.62 -26.71 11.30
N GLY A 443 -12.63 -25.93 11.73
CA GLY A 443 -11.22 -26.30 11.76
C GLY A 443 -10.50 -25.50 12.85
N ALA A 444 -10.16 -26.17 13.96
CA ALA A 444 -9.50 -25.58 15.12
C ALA A 444 -8.07 -25.11 14.78
N ALA A 445 -7.75 -23.87 15.13
CA ALA A 445 -6.38 -23.35 15.19
C ALA A 445 -6.06 -22.97 16.64
N GLU A 446 -4.99 -23.54 17.18
CA GLU A 446 -4.46 -23.29 18.53
C GLU A 446 -3.78 -21.91 18.64
N PRO A 447 -3.72 -21.31 19.84
CA PRO A 447 -3.38 -19.90 20.01
C PRO A 447 -1.87 -19.64 20.02
N ALA A 448 -1.45 -18.59 19.31
CA ALA A 448 -0.13 -18.00 19.47
C ALA A 448 -0.17 -16.99 20.63
N ASP A 449 0.33 -17.43 21.79
CA ASP A 449 0.61 -16.58 22.93
C ASP A 449 1.73 -15.58 22.61
N ALA A 450 1.37 -14.30 22.45
CA ALA A 450 2.31 -13.18 22.50
C ALA A 450 1.89 -12.24 23.64
N VAL A 451 2.82 -12.11 24.59
CA VAL A 451 2.72 -11.39 25.87
C VAL A 451 2.20 -9.96 25.67
N ARG A 452 0.99 -9.70 26.18
CA ARG A 452 0.44 -8.35 26.41
C ARG A 452 1.15 -7.72 27.60
N ALA A 453 1.93 -6.66 27.38
CA ALA A 453 2.32 -5.73 28.44
C ALA A 453 1.64 -4.37 28.17
N PRO A 454 0.91 -3.79 29.15
CA PRO A 454 0.26 -2.51 28.97
C PRO A 454 1.28 -1.36 29.00
N TRP A 455 1.23 -0.50 27.98
CA TRP A 455 1.95 0.77 27.96
C TRP A 455 1.28 1.73 28.94
N ASN A 456 1.87 1.89 30.14
CA ASN A 456 1.57 2.99 31.04
C ASN A 456 2.58 4.12 30.80
N GLY A 457 2.08 5.28 30.38
CA GLY A 457 2.89 6.43 29.95
C GLY A 457 3.62 7.15 31.07
N THR A 458 4.62 7.94 30.66
CA THR A 458 4.88 9.35 31.06
C THR A 458 6.17 9.80 30.36
N ALA A 459 6.06 10.44 29.19
CA ALA A 459 7.20 11.12 28.59
C ALA A 459 7.22 12.56 29.12
N SER A 460 8.21 12.85 29.96
CA SER A 460 8.53 14.22 30.38
C SER A 460 9.01 15.02 29.18
N ALA A 461 8.46 16.22 29.00
CA ALA A 461 9.06 17.26 28.19
C ALA A 461 10.45 17.59 28.75
N ASP A 462 11.51 17.35 27.97
CA ASP A 462 12.64 18.28 27.80
C ASP A 462 13.76 17.69 26.92
N SER A 463 14.36 18.57 26.13
CA SER A 463 15.58 18.46 25.32
C SER A 463 15.50 17.80 23.92
N ALA A 464 15.15 18.63 22.93
CA ALA A 464 15.56 18.44 21.54
C ALA A 464 16.92 19.13 21.30
N PRO A 465 17.90 18.53 20.60
CA PRO A 465 19.04 19.28 20.10
C PRO A 465 18.82 19.72 18.65
N GLU A 466 19.05 21.02 18.46
CA GLU A 466 19.15 21.74 17.19
C GLU A 466 20.26 21.17 16.30
N ARG A 467 19.92 20.81 15.05
CA ARG A 467 20.62 21.13 13.78
C ARG A 467 20.18 20.19 12.66
N ALA A 468 19.22 20.63 11.85
CA ALA A 468 18.94 20.10 10.53
C ALA A 468 18.32 21.20 9.64
N ASP A 469 19.05 22.28 9.42
CA ASP A 469 18.65 23.32 8.47
C ASP A 469 19.45 23.20 7.17
N ALA A 470 18.80 22.70 6.13
CA ALA A 470 18.98 23.16 4.75
C ALA A 470 17.87 22.57 3.83
N VAL A 471 16.89 23.43 3.51
CA VAL A 471 15.88 23.30 2.44
C VAL A 471 14.72 22.32 2.72
N ARG A 472 13.83 22.68 3.65
CA ARG A 472 12.39 22.40 3.48
C ARG A 472 11.82 23.50 2.58
N VAL A 473 11.51 23.18 1.32
CA VAL A 473 10.47 23.96 0.63
C VAL A 473 9.22 23.76 1.48
N LEU A 474 8.76 24.82 2.13
CA LEU A 474 7.61 24.82 3.04
C LEU A 474 6.36 24.45 2.24
N TRP A 475 6.10 23.15 2.16
CA TRP A 475 4.77 22.65 1.90
C TRP A 475 3.95 22.92 3.16
N ASP A 476 3.00 23.84 3.08
CA ASP A 476 2.18 24.30 4.21
C ASP A 476 0.96 23.40 4.46
N GLY A 477 0.76 22.36 3.64
CA GLY A 477 -0.37 21.45 3.71
C GLY A 477 -1.70 22.07 3.27
N ALA A 478 -1.69 23.24 2.61
CA ALA A 478 -2.91 23.94 2.22
C ALA A 478 -3.75 23.14 1.21
N ALA A 479 -3.10 22.45 0.26
CA ALA A 479 -3.80 21.62 -0.72
C ALA A 479 -4.48 20.42 -0.04
N GLU A 480 -3.77 19.73 0.86
CA GLU A 480 -4.29 18.61 1.62
C GLU A 480 -5.47 19.02 2.50
N ARG A 481 -5.33 20.14 3.22
CA ARG A 481 -6.41 20.71 4.03
C ARG A 481 -7.62 21.04 3.18
N ALA A 482 -7.42 21.70 2.03
CA ALA A 482 -8.51 22.04 1.11
C ALA A 482 -9.24 20.79 0.59
N VAL A 483 -8.52 19.69 0.32
CA VAL A 483 -9.14 18.41 -0.04
C VAL A 483 -9.98 17.88 1.13
N ALA A 484 -9.41 17.79 2.33
CA ALA A 484 -10.11 17.26 3.49
C ALA A 484 -11.37 18.07 3.83
N GLU A 485 -11.30 19.40 3.76
CA GLU A 485 -12.44 20.30 3.98
C GLU A 485 -13.51 20.15 2.89
N ARG A 486 -13.11 20.02 1.61
CA ARG A 486 -14.06 19.82 0.49
C ARG A 486 -14.65 18.43 0.43
N ALA A 487 -13.95 17.42 0.93
CA ALA A 487 -14.44 16.05 1.02
C ALA A 487 -15.43 15.87 2.17
N LEU A 488 -15.25 16.58 3.28
CA LEU A 488 -16.10 16.47 4.47
C LEU A 488 -17.57 16.69 4.12
N ARG A 489 -18.44 15.78 4.57
CA ARG A 489 -19.89 15.94 4.51
C ARG A 489 -20.45 15.88 5.93
N VAL A 490 -21.31 16.83 6.26
CA VAL A 490 -21.99 16.91 7.55
C VAL A 490 -23.49 16.98 7.30
N THR A 491 -24.22 15.96 7.74
CA THR A 491 -25.67 15.88 7.65
C THR A 491 -26.26 16.04 9.04
N VAL A 492 -27.07 17.08 9.24
CA VAL A 492 -27.73 17.35 10.54
C VAL A 492 -29.21 16.93 10.44
N ASN A 493 -29.55 15.83 11.11
CA ASN A 493 -30.91 15.31 11.16
C ASN A 493 -31.73 15.93 12.30
N ARG A 494 -31.06 16.23 13.42
CA ARG A 494 -31.62 16.88 14.62
C ARG A 494 -30.49 17.46 15.47
N ARG A 495 -30.84 18.17 16.54
CA ARG A 495 -29.86 18.72 17.49
C ARG A 495 -29.06 17.57 18.14
N PRO A 496 -27.72 17.61 18.16
CA PRO A 496 -26.92 16.64 18.88
C PRO A 496 -27.10 16.81 20.40
N GLY A 497 -26.51 15.87 21.15
CA GLY A 497 -26.46 15.92 22.62
C GLY A 497 -25.88 17.23 23.20
N PRO A 498 -25.80 17.32 24.54
CA PRO A 498 -25.45 18.57 25.22
C PRO A 498 -24.07 19.11 24.84
N SER A 499 -23.94 20.44 24.85
CA SER A 499 -22.70 21.16 24.57
C SER A 499 -21.62 20.85 25.61
N GLY A 500 -20.35 20.95 25.20
CA GLY A 500 -19.18 20.71 26.07
C GLY A 500 -18.35 19.48 25.65
N PRO A 501 -17.39 19.05 26.49
CA PRO A 501 -16.46 17.98 26.13
C PRO A 501 -17.18 16.63 25.91
N PRO A 502 -17.10 16.04 24.70
CA PRO A 502 -17.85 14.83 24.36
C PRO A 502 -17.34 13.58 25.07
N HIS A 503 -18.14 12.52 25.01
CA HIS A 503 -17.68 11.15 25.18
C HIS A 503 -17.54 10.51 23.80
N VAL A 504 -16.38 9.91 23.50
CA VAL A 504 -16.06 9.33 22.19
C VAL A 504 -16.02 7.79 22.30
N ILE A 505 -16.80 7.10 21.49
CA ILE A 505 -16.72 5.64 21.31
C ILE A 505 -16.08 5.38 19.95
N GLU A 506 -14.89 4.78 19.94
CA GLU A 506 -14.22 4.36 18.70
C GLU A 506 -14.41 2.86 18.50
N LEU A 507 -15.11 2.48 17.42
CA LEU A 507 -15.35 1.09 17.06
C LEU A 507 -14.19 0.59 16.19
N ASP A 508 -13.33 -0.22 16.79
CA ASP A 508 -12.08 -0.70 16.20
C ASP A 508 -12.29 -1.96 15.38
N ALA A 509 -12.27 -1.80 14.07
CA ALA A 509 -12.44 -2.87 13.11
C ALA A 509 -11.10 -3.27 12.48
N PRO A 510 -10.87 -4.56 12.17
CA PRO A 510 -9.67 -4.99 11.46
C PRO A 510 -9.48 -4.23 10.14
N THR A 511 -8.22 -3.95 9.80
CA THR A 511 -7.85 -3.30 8.53
C THR A 511 -7.36 -4.33 7.51
N ASN A 512 -7.36 -3.97 6.22
CA ASN A 512 -6.76 -4.82 5.19
C ASN A 512 -5.22 -4.81 5.28
N LEU A 513 -4.57 -5.81 4.69
CA LEU A 513 -3.12 -6.01 4.75
C LEU A 513 -2.29 -4.88 4.10
N ALA A 514 -2.91 -4.04 3.26
CA ALA A 514 -2.23 -2.89 2.69
C ALA A 514 -1.96 -1.79 3.73
N ILE A 515 -2.78 -1.71 4.78
CA ILE A 515 -2.70 -0.73 5.86
C ILE A 515 -1.81 -1.30 6.97
N ASP A 516 -0.83 -0.52 7.44
CA ASP A 516 -0.04 -0.95 8.60
C ASP A 516 -0.94 -0.95 9.84
N PRO A 517 -1.01 -2.06 10.60
CA PRO A 517 -1.90 -2.18 11.76
C PRO A 517 -1.60 -1.18 12.87
N ASN A 518 -0.41 -0.58 12.88
CA ASN A 518 -0.02 0.44 13.86
C ASN A 518 -0.37 1.87 13.43
N THR A 519 -0.92 2.07 12.22
CA THR A 519 -1.25 3.40 11.71
C THR A 519 -2.28 4.09 12.60
N PRO A 520 -1.93 5.19 13.28
CA PRO A 520 -2.86 5.90 14.15
C PRO A 520 -4.07 6.44 13.39
N TRP A 521 -5.25 6.30 13.99
CA TRP A 521 -6.51 6.82 13.48
C TRP A 521 -7.49 7.11 14.63
N GLY A 522 -8.48 7.95 14.38
CA GLY A 522 -9.55 8.24 15.34
C GLY A 522 -9.79 9.74 15.53
N LEU A 523 -10.75 10.05 16.40
CA LEU A 523 -11.11 11.43 16.77
C LEU A 523 -10.90 11.71 18.26
N ALA A 524 -10.68 10.71 19.09
CA ALA A 524 -10.50 10.91 20.53
C ALA A 524 -9.35 11.89 20.85
N ALA A 525 -8.18 11.68 20.24
CA ALA A 525 -7.03 12.57 20.43
C ALA A 525 -7.29 14.01 19.95
N PRO A 526 -7.68 14.27 18.68
CA PRO A 526 -7.91 15.64 18.23
C PRO A 526 -9.09 16.34 18.93
N LEU A 527 -10.14 15.61 19.33
CA LEU A 527 -11.21 16.19 20.14
C LEU A 527 -10.74 16.55 21.56
N SER A 528 -9.84 15.76 22.15
CA SER A 528 -9.28 16.07 23.47
C SER A 528 -8.40 17.31 23.47
N GLU A 529 -7.69 17.57 22.35
CA GLU A 529 -6.91 18.80 22.14
C GLU A 529 -7.82 20.03 22.01
N LEU A 530 -8.91 19.91 21.24
CA LEU A 530 -9.85 21.02 20.98
C LEU A 530 -10.80 21.28 22.17
N LEU A 531 -11.21 20.24 22.88
CA LEU A 531 -12.16 20.27 23.98
C LEU A 531 -11.60 19.49 25.18
N PRO A 532 -10.76 20.13 26.03
CA PRO A 532 -10.21 19.51 27.22
C PRO A 532 -11.29 18.91 28.13
N GLY A 533 -11.06 17.68 28.57
CA GLY A 533 -12.03 16.91 29.36
C GLY A 533 -12.88 15.94 28.52
N THR A 534 -12.66 15.86 27.20
CA THR A 534 -13.17 14.77 26.36
C THR A 534 -12.76 13.42 26.95
N THR A 535 -13.69 12.47 27.00
CA THR A 535 -13.42 11.09 27.44
C THR A 535 -13.58 10.15 26.27
N SER A 536 -12.85 9.04 26.23
CA SER A 536 -12.95 8.09 25.12
C SER A 536 -12.84 6.64 25.56
N ILE A 537 -13.48 5.76 24.80
CA ILE A 537 -13.33 4.30 24.89
C ILE A 537 -13.18 3.73 23.48
N ARG A 538 -12.33 2.71 23.33
CA ARG A 538 -12.13 1.99 22.08
C ARG A 538 -12.58 0.55 22.26
N LEU A 539 -13.41 0.06 21.35
CA LEU A 539 -14.08 -1.24 21.44
C LEU A 539 -13.86 -2.03 20.16
N ALA A 540 -13.38 -3.28 20.28
CA ALA A 540 -13.22 -4.21 19.17
C ALA A 540 -14.23 -5.35 19.33
N GLU A 541 -15.16 -5.48 18.39
CA GLU A 541 -16.24 -6.50 18.42
C GLU A 541 -16.99 -6.61 19.77
N PRO A 542 -17.48 -5.47 20.33
CA PRO A 542 -18.08 -5.48 21.67
C PRO A 542 -19.43 -6.19 21.72
N GLY A 543 -19.70 -6.82 22.85
CA GLY A 543 -21.03 -7.35 23.15
C GLY A 543 -22.06 -6.26 23.50
N THR A 544 -23.34 -6.61 23.50
CA THR A 544 -24.44 -5.66 23.82
C THR A 544 -24.28 -4.96 25.17
N ALA A 545 -23.84 -5.68 26.20
CA ALA A 545 -23.66 -5.12 27.54
C ALA A 545 -22.50 -4.10 27.60
N GLU A 546 -21.43 -4.33 26.84
CA GLU A 546 -20.28 -3.44 26.75
C GLU A 546 -20.65 -2.16 26.00
N LEU A 547 -21.37 -2.26 24.89
CA LEU A 547 -21.92 -1.10 24.16
C LEU A 547 -22.85 -0.26 25.04
N ALA A 548 -23.72 -0.90 25.82
CA ALA A 548 -24.61 -0.21 26.74
C ALA A 548 -23.80 0.54 27.83
N ALA A 549 -22.82 -0.12 28.44
CA ALA A 549 -21.97 0.50 29.46
C ALA A 549 -21.16 1.69 28.90
N ALA A 550 -20.64 1.56 27.66
CA ALA A 550 -19.93 2.63 26.98
C ALA A 550 -20.84 3.85 26.70
N ALA A 551 -22.05 3.62 26.19
CA ALA A 551 -23.02 4.70 25.98
C ALA A 551 -23.43 5.40 27.30
N ASP A 552 -23.65 4.61 28.35
CA ASP A 552 -24.08 5.10 29.66
C ASP A 552 -22.94 5.87 30.37
N ALA A 553 -21.66 5.53 30.13
CA ALA A 553 -20.50 6.29 30.62
C ALA A 553 -20.43 7.73 30.07
N GLY A 554 -21.05 7.98 28.90
CA GLY A 554 -21.18 9.30 28.29
C GLY A 554 -22.40 10.10 28.75
N THR A 555 -23.08 9.70 29.83
CA THR A 555 -24.27 10.41 30.34
C THR A 555 -23.94 11.87 30.68
N GLY A 556 -24.79 12.79 30.20
CA GLY A 556 -24.59 14.24 30.39
C GLY A 556 -23.60 14.89 29.43
N ARG A 557 -23.09 14.16 28.44
CA ARG A 557 -22.17 14.64 27.39
C ARG A 557 -22.73 14.33 26.01
N ALA A 558 -22.33 15.09 24.99
CA ALA A 558 -22.51 14.68 23.61
C ALA A 558 -21.79 13.34 23.38
N LEU A 559 -22.46 12.39 22.72
CA LEU A 559 -21.87 11.11 22.35
C LEU A 559 -21.38 11.18 20.91
N VAL A 560 -20.09 10.91 20.67
CA VAL A 560 -19.48 10.80 19.34
C VAL A 560 -19.13 9.34 19.11
N VAL A 561 -19.79 8.71 18.15
CA VAL A 561 -19.51 7.32 17.75
C VAL A 561 -18.70 7.35 16.46
N VAL A 562 -17.47 6.87 16.51
CA VAL A 562 -16.54 6.82 15.38
C VAL A 562 -16.46 5.39 14.88
N ALA A 563 -16.81 5.19 13.61
CA ALA A 563 -16.65 3.91 12.93
C ALA A 563 -15.71 4.07 11.74
N ARG A 564 -14.81 3.11 11.55
CA ARG A 564 -14.01 3.01 10.33
C ARG A 564 -14.69 2.03 9.37
N THR A 565 -15.14 2.52 8.23
CA THR A 565 -15.74 1.70 7.15
C THR A 565 -16.88 0.79 7.64
N GLY A 566 -17.86 1.39 8.34
CA GLY A 566 -18.85 0.73 9.20
C GLY A 566 -19.69 -0.39 8.59
N PHE A 567 -19.88 -0.43 7.27
CA PHE A 567 -20.76 -1.44 6.66
C PHE A 567 -20.01 -2.76 6.32
N ARG A 568 -18.68 -2.78 6.32
CA ARG A 568 -17.88 -3.93 5.87
C ARG A 568 -17.75 -5.05 6.89
N HIS A 569 -18.04 -4.77 8.17
CA HIS A 569 -18.00 -5.75 9.23
C HIS A 569 -19.42 -5.98 9.76
N ALA A 570 -19.91 -7.21 9.69
CA ALA A 570 -21.31 -7.53 10.02
C ALA A 570 -21.76 -7.06 11.42
N TRP A 571 -20.82 -6.94 12.36
CA TRP A 571 -21.10 -6.48 13.72
C TRP A 571 -21.27 -4.95 13.84
N LEU A 572 -20.66 -4.16 12.95
CA LEU A 572 -20.65 -2.69 13.05
C LEU A 572 -22.04 -2.06 12.85
N PRO A 573 -22.85 -2.44 11.83
CA PRO A 573 -24.22 -1.94 11.71
C PRO A 573 -25.08 -2.27 12.93
N THR A 574 -24.90 -3.48 13.49
CA THR A 574 -25.60 -3.93 14.71
C THR A 574 -25.18 -3.09 15.91
N ALA A 575 -23.88 -2.89 16.11
CA ALA A 575 -23.35 -2.07 17.20
C ALA A 575 -23.82 -0.61 17.10
N LEU A 576 -23.80 -0.04 15.90
CA LEU A 576 -24.27 1.31 15.64
C LEU A 576 -25.77 1.45 15.93
N SER A 577 -26.59 0.49 15.49
CA SER A 577 -28.03 0.48 15.81
C SER A 577 -28.27 0.45 17.32
N LEU A 578 -27.58 -0.41 18.06
CA LEU A 578 -27.73 -0.51 19.51
C LEU A 578 -27.34 0.79 20.24
N LEU A 579 -26.26 1.45 19.80
CA LEU A 579 -25.85 2.73 20.35
C LEU A 579 -26.88 3.83 20.04
N LEU A 580 -27.42 3.86 18.83
CA LEU A 580 -28.37 4.88 18.38
C LEU A 580 -29.77 4.72 18.97
N ASP A 581 -30.23 3.48 19.19
CA ASP A 581 -31.48 3.21 19.91
C ASP A 581 -31.44 3.76 21.34
N ARG A 582 -30.23 3.74 21.94
CA ARG A 582 -29.99 4.19 23.31
C ARG A 582 -29.68 5.68 23.39
N ARG A 583 -28.96 6.22 22.41
CA ARG A 583 -28.52 7.61 22.29
C ARG A 583 -28.81 8.14 20.87
N PRO A 584 -30.08 8.43 20.53
CA PRO A 584 -30.46 8.96 19.22
C PRO A 584 -29.95 10.38 18.96
N ASP A 585 -29.43 11.05 19.99
CA ASP A 585 -28.77 12.35 19.98
C ASP A 585 -27.27 12.30 19.60
N SER A 586 -26.75 11.11 19.29
CA SER A 586 -25.34 10.88 18.97
C SER A 586 -24.90 11.53 17.65
N ILE A 587 -23.63 11.93 17.61
CA ILE A 587 -22.90 12.29 16.40
C ILE A 587 -22.21 11.02 15.90
N VAL A 588 -22.53 10.57 14.69
CA VAL A 588 -21.89 9.43 14.04
C VAL A 588 -20.84 9.93 13.07
N VAL A 589 -19.61 9.43 13.20
CA VAL A 589 -18.48 9.79 12.34
C VAL A 589 -18.02 8.55 11.60
N GLU A 590 -18.11 8.59 10.27
CA GLU A 590 -17.57 7.56 9.40
C GLU A 590 -16.22 7.99 8.83
N LEU A 591 -15.20 7.24 9.26
CA LEU A 591 -13.85 7.30 8.76
C LEU A 591 -13.71 6.31 7.60
N GLY A 592 -13.42 6.81 6.41
CA GLY A 592 -13.31 5.98 5.20
C GLY A 592 -14.54 6.01 4.29
N VAL A 593 -14.94 4.87 3.71
CA VAL A 593 -16.09 4.80 2.79
C VAL A 593 -17.39 5.01 3.58
N PRO A 594 -18.16 6.08 3.31
CA PRO A 594 -19.39 6.32 4.04
C PRO A 594 -20.49 5.34 3.64
N GLY A 595 -21.34 4.99 4.59
CA GLY A 595 -22.58 4.26 4.34
C GLY A 595 -23.60 5.08 3.55
N ARG A 596 -24.66 4.42 3.08
CA ARG A 596 -25.77 5.08 2.37
C ARG A 596 -26.75 5.77 3.33
N ASP A 597 -26.84 5.25 4.55
CA ASP A 597 -27.67 5.83 5.58
C ASP A 597 -26.87 6.95 6.27
N HIS A 598 -27.56 8.02 6.67
CA HIS A 598 -26.98 9.11 7.45
C HIS A 598 -27.49 9.04 8.90
N PRO A 599 -27.02 8.06 9.71
CA PRO A 599 -27.57 7.78 11.02
C PRO A 599 -27.21 8.83 12.08
N GLY A 600 -27.93 8.78 13.21
CA GLY A 600 -27.69 9.67 14.35
C GLY A 600 -28.31 11.06 14.20
N ALA A 601 -28.02 11.92 15.17
CA ALA A 601 -28.45 13.31 15.14
C ALA A 601 -27.64 14.13 14.15
N VAL A 602 -26.34 13.84 14.07
CA VAL A 602 -25.42 14.37 13.07
C VAL A 602 -24.63 13.21 12.50
N HIS A 603 -24.52 13.14 11.18
CA HIS A 603 -23.64 12.21 10.48
C HIS A 603 -22.49 13.00 9.84
N VAL A 604 -21.26 12.53 10.04
CA VAL A 604 -20.04 13.14 9.52
C VAL A 604 -19.29 12.10 8.69
N ALA A 605 -19.18 12.33 7.38
CA ALA A 605 -18.41 11.49 6.48
C ALA A 605 -17.13 12.20 6.05
N THR A 606 -15.99 11.51 6.23
CA THR A 606 -14.65 12.06 5.98
C THR A 606 -14.01 11.56 4.69
N PHE A 607 -14.51 10.46 4.12
CA PHE A 607 -13.98 9.82 2.91
C PHE A 607 -12.52 9.34 3.06
N SER A 608 -11.98 9.28 4.28
CA SER A 608 -10.61 8.84 4.57
C SER A 608 -10.37 8.60 6.07
N GLY A 609 -9.60 7.57 6.45
CA GLY A 609 -9.21 7.31 7.84
C GLY A 609 -7.97 8.06 8.34
N THR A 610 -7.51 9.09 7.61
CA THR A 610 -6.25 9.80 7.89
C THR A 610 -6.28 10.66 9.15
N ALA A 611 -5.10 10.89 9.74
CA ALA A 611 -4.93 11.84 10.85
C ALA A 611 -5.35 13.27 10.45
N LEU A 612 -5.11 13.68 9.21
CA LEU A 612 -5.59 14.95 8.69
C LEU A 612 -7.12 15.03 8.67
N CYS A 613 -7.80 14.07 8.05
CA CYS A 613 -9.26 14.10 7.93
C CYS A 613 -9.93 13.97 9.31
N GLY A 614 -9.34 13.19 10.23
CA GLY A 614 -9.77 13.13 11.62
C GLY A 614 -9.70 14.48 12.35
N ARG A 615 -8.61 15.26 12.16
CA ARG A 615 -8.50 16.62 12.71
C ARG A 615 -9.55 17.58 12.16
N ILE A 616 -9.80 17.54 10.85
CA ILE A 616 -10.80 18.40 10.19
C ILE A 616 -12.22 18.03 10.67
N ALA A 617 -12.53 16.75 10.80
CA ALA A 617 -13.80 16.29 11.36
C ALA A 617 -13.96 16.68 12.83
N ALA A 618 -12.92 16.53 13.65
CA ALA A 618 -12.92 16.95 15.05
C ALA A 618 -13.18 18.45 15.20
N ALA A 619 -12.58 19.30 14.35
CA ALA A 619 -12.82 20.74 14.34
C ALA A 619 -14.27 21.08 13.97
N ALA A 620 -14.84 20.40 12.97
CA ALA A 620 -16.26 20.57 12.61
C ALA A 620 -17.20 20.17 13.76
N ILE A 621 -16.92 19.06 14.43
CA ILE A 621 -17.70 18.57 15.58
C ILE A 621 -17.57 19.52 16.78
N ALA A 622 -16.36 19.98 17.08
CA ALA A 622 -16.13 20.91 18.19
C ALA A 622 -16.93 22.21 18.00
N ASN A 623 -17.00 22.73 16.77
CA ASN A 623 -17.84 23.89 16.46
C ASN A 623 -19.33 23.58 16.66
N LEU A 624 -19.81 22.42 16.21
CA LEU A 624 -21.21 22.00 16.34
C LEU A 624 -21.69 21.86 17.79
N ILE A 625 -20.82 21.39 18.69
CA ILE A 625 -21.18 21.17 20.10
C ILE A 625 -20.77 22.34 21.01
N SER A 626 -20.15 23.38 20.45
CA SER A 626 -19.85 24.63 21.17
C SER A 626 -20.87 25.74 20.89
N SER A 627 -21.60 25.65 19.78
CA SER A 627 -22.77 26.49 19.44
C SER A 627 -24.04 26.01 20.14
#